data_AF-A0A4R6U477-F1
#
_entry.id   AF-A0A4R6U477-F1
#
_cell.length_a   1.000
_cell.length_b   1.000
_cell.length_c   1.000
_cell.angle_alpha   90.00
_cell.angle_beta   90.00
_cell.angle_gamma   90.00
#
_symmetry.space_group_name_H-M   'P 1'
#
loop_
_entity.id
_entity.type
_entity.pdbx_description
1 polymer ?
#
loop_
_entity_poly.entity_id
_entity_poly.type
_entity_poly.pdbx_seq_one_letter_code
_entity_poly.pdbx_strand_id
1 'polypeptide(L)'
;MSVREIRIATRKSALALWQAEHVKARLEQAHPGLQVTLVPMVSRGDQLLDSPLAKIGGKGLFVKELEAAMLNGEADIAVHSMKDVPMEFPEGLGLYCICEREDPRDAFVSNNYASLDDLPQGSVVGTSSLRRQAQLLTLRPDLQIRFLRGNVNTRLAKLDAGDYDAIILAAAGLIRLGFADRIRSSLSHEDSLPAGGQGAVGIECRTADSEIHALLQPLQHADTADRIIAERALNRHLNGGCQVPIACYAVLEGDELWLRGLVGQPDGSLMLRAEGRAPRAEAEALGIRVAEELLAQGAGEILARIYADEAPGQ
;
A
#
# COMPACT_ATOMS: atom_id res chain seq x y z
N MET A 1 25.70 -27.01 -16.62
CA MET A 1 25.61 -26.14 -15.43
C MET A 1 24.14 -26.15 -15.03
N SER A 2 23.82 -26.49 -13.78
CA SER A 2 22.42 -26.49 -13.35
C SER A 2 21.88 -25.07 -13.48
N VAL A 3 20.80 -24.91 -14.22
CA VAL A 3 20.10 -23.63 -14.30
C VAL A 3 19.60 -23.30 -12.90
N ARG A 4 19.97 -22.13 -12.37
CA ARG A 4 19.48 -21.69 -11.06
C ARG A 4 18.03 -21.25 -11.23
N GLU A 5 17.15 -21.83 -10.42
CA GLU A 5 15.74 -21.48 -10.34
C GLU A 5 15.51 -20.55 -9.15
N ILE A 6 14.76 -19.46 -9.34
CA ILE A 6 14.22 -18.62 -8.27
C ILE A 6 12.71 -18.83 -8.21
N ARG A 7 12.20 -19.10 -7.02
CA ARG A 7 10.77 -19.27 -6.76
C ARG A 7 10.20 -18.04 -6.09
N ILE A 8 9.20 -17.43 -6.72
CA ILE A 8 8.51 -16.22 -6.22
C ILE A 8 7.21 -16.62 -5.54
N ALA A 9 7.14 -16.46 -4.22
CA ALA A 9 5.88 -16.54 -3.48
C ALA A 9 5.01 -15.31 -3.81
N THR A 10 3.76 -15.56 -4.20
CA THR A 10 2.80 -14.49 -4.50
C THR A 10 1.37 -14.91 -4.18
N ARG A 11 0.48 -13.94 -3.98
CA ARG A 11 -0.96 -14.19 -3.85
C ARG A 11 -1.60 -14.49 -5.21
N LYS A 12 -2.75 -15.18 -5.19
CA LYS A 12 -3.50 -15.53 -6.42
C LYS A 12 -4.32 -14.41 -7.05
N SER A 13 -4.41 -13.24 -6.41
CA SER A 13 -5.13 -12.10 -7.01
C SER A 13 -4.47 -11.64 -8.31
N ALA A 14 -5.25 -11.18 -9.28
CA ALA A 14 -4.73 -10.74 -10.58
C ALA A 14 -3.62 -9.68 -10.45
N LEU A 15 -3.76 -8.74 -9.51
CA LEU A 15 -2.73 -7.72 -9.28
C LEU A 15 -1.44 -8.31 -8.69
N ALA A 16 -1.55 -9.25 -7.75
CA ALA A 16 -0.38 -9.89 -7.15
C ALA A 16 0.37 -10.78 -8.15
N LEU A 17 -0.36 -11.51 -9.00
CA LEU A 17 0.22 -12.26 -10.11
C LEU A 17 0.91 -11.32 -11.11
N TRP A 18 0.28 -10.22 -11.48
CA TRP A 18 0.91 -9.22 -12.34
C TRP A 18 2.23 -8.69 -11.75
N GLN A 19 2.25 -8.40 -10.45
CA GLN A 19 3.46 -7.91 -9.77
C GLN A 19 4.58 -8.96 -9.76
N ALA A 20 4.22 -10.22 -9.52
CA ALA A 20 5.17 -11.32 -9.54
C ALA A 20 5.72 -11.58 -10.96
N GLU A 21 4.86 -11.56 -11.99
CA GLU A 21 5.28 -11.65 -13.39
C GLU A 21 6.16 -10.47 -13.81
N HIS A 22 5.85 -9.25 -13.33
CA HIS A 22 6.70 -8.09 -13.57
C HIS A 22 8.10 -8.26 -12.98
N VAL A 23 8.20 -8.70 -11.72
CA VAL A 23 9.50 -8.98 -11.07
C VAL A 23 10.24 -10.10 -11.78
N LYS A 24 9.54 -11.18 -12.15
CA LYS A 24 10.09 -12.28 -12.95
C LYS A 24 10.70 -11.79 -14.26
N ALA A 25 9.94 -11.05 -15.06
CA ALA A 25 10.42 -10.53 -16.34
C ALA A 25 11.66 -9.65 -16.17
N ARG A 26 11.70 -8.83 -15.12
CA ARG A 26 12.86 -7.98 -14.79
C ARG A 26 14.09 -8.80 -14.37
N LEU A 27 13.90 -9.86 -13.59
CA LEU A 27 14.98 -10.78 -13.20
C LEU A 27 15.55 -11.54 -14.42
N GLU A 28 14.68 -12.10 -15.26
CA GLU A 28 15.09 -12.83 -16.46
C GLU A 28 15.78 -11.91 -17.49
N GLN A 29 15.35 -10.64 -17.57
CA GLN A 29 16.02 -9.64 -18.40
C GLN A 29 17.40 -9.26 -17.87
N ALA A 30 17.55 -9.08 -16.55
CA ALA A 30 18.82 -8.70 -15.94
C ALA A 30 19.84 -9.85 -15.93
N HIS A 31 19.37 -11.10 -15.87
CA HIS A 31 20.20 -12.30 -15.71
C HIS A 31 19.87 -13.36 -16.78
N PRO A 32 20.46 -13.28 -17.97
CA PRO A 32 20.20 -14.25 -19.03
C PRO A 32 20.49 -15.70 -18.60
N GLY A 33 19.49 -16.56 -18.75
CA GLY A 33 19.57 -17.98 -18.36
C GLY A 33 19.14 -18.28 -16.94
N LEU A 34 18.77 -17.28 -16.13
CA LEU A 34 18.05 -17.47 -14.88
C LEU A 34 16.65 -18.02 -15.17
N GLN A 35 16.23 -19.07 -14.45
CA GLN A 35 14.84 -19.53 -14.48
C GLN A 35 14.09 -18.96 -13.28
N VAL A 36 12.90 -18.42 -13.53
CA VAL A 36 12.05 -17.88 -12.47
C VAL A 36 10.66 -18.50 -12.54
N THR A 37 10.22 -19.07 -11.43
CA THR A 37 8.91 -19.70 -11.30
C THR A 37 8.07 -19.00 -10.24
N LEU A 38 6.75 -19.01 -10.43
CA LEU A 38 5.81 -18.45 -9.46
C LEU A 38 5.26 -19.58 -8.59
N VAL A 39 5.11 -19.29 -7.30
CA VAL A 39 4.47 -20.16 -6.30
C VAL A 39 3.22 -19.43 -5.78
N PRO A 40 2.06 -19.58 -6.46
CA PRO A 40 0.85 -18.85 -6.07
C PRO A 40 0.19 -19.47 -4.85
N MET A 41 -0.01 -18.66 -3.81
CA MET A 41 -0.56 -19.08 -2.52
C MET A 41 -1.88 -18.37 -2.22
N VAL A 42 -2.70 -18.98 -1.37
CA VAL A 42 -3.93 -18.38 -0.86
C VAL A 42 -3.64 -17.88 0.55
N SER A 43 -3.78 -16.57 0.79
CA SER A 43 -3.61 -16.04 2.14
C SER A 43 -4.92 -16.13 2.93
N ARG A 44 -4.86 -16.10 4.26
CA ARG A 44 -6.07 -16.02 5.10
C ARG A 44 -6.93 -14.79 4.78
N GLY A 45 -6.29 -13.67 4.44
CA GLY A 45 -6.98 -12.46 3.97
C GLY A 45 -7.79 -12.64 2.67
N ASP A 46 -7.42 -13.61 1.82
CA ASP A 46 -8.21 -13.95 0.62
C ASP A 46 -9.45 -14.80 0.94
N GLN A 47 -9.44 -15.52 2.07
CA GLN A 47 -10.55 -16.39 2.50
C GLN A 47 -11.60 -15.62 3.31
N LEU A 48 -11.22 -14.56 4.02
CA LEU A 48 -12.08 -13.81 4.94
C LEU A 48 -12.61 -12.51 4.32
N LEU A 49 -13.44 -12.63 3.28
CA LEU A 49 -13.99 -11.47 2.55
C LEU A 49 -15.11 -10.73 3.31
N ASP A 50 -15.83 -11.42 4.22
CA ASP A 50 -17.11 -10.95 4.77
C ASP A 50 -17.04 -10.15 6.10
N SER A 51 -15.87 -9.98 6.72
CA SER A 51 -15.72 -9.28 8.01
C SER A 51 -14.82 -8.04 7.91
N PRO A 52 -15.14 -6.85 8.48
CA PRO A 52 -14.31 -5.64 8.41
C PRO A 52 -12.83 -5.86 8.78
N LEU A 53 -11.89 -5.13 8.17
CA LEU A 53 -10.43 -5.46 8.25
C LEU A 53 -9.94 -5.17 9.66
N ALA A 54 -10.43 -4.04 10.17
CA ALA A 54 -10.54 -3.64 11.55
C ALA A 54 -10.97 -4.76 12.51
N LYS A 55 -12.01 -5.54 12.17
CA LYS A 55 -12.57 -6.60 13.04
C LYS A 55 -11.89 -7.97 12.89
N ILE A 56 -11.18 -8.23 11.80
CA ILE A 56 -10.52 -9.53 11.59
C ILE A 56 -9.26 -9.63 12.45
N GLY A 57 -8.58 -8.51 12.71
CA GLY A 57 -7.37 -8.47 13.54
C GLY A 57 -6.19 -9.24 12.93
N GLY A 58 -4.97 -8.76 13.21
CA GLY A 58 -3.74 -9.47 12.88
C GLY A 58 -2.86 -8.75 11.86
N LYS A 59 -1.72 -8.26 12.33
CA LYS A 59 -0.60 -7.83 11.48
C LYS A 59 -0.27 -8.97 10.48
N GLY A 60 -0.14 -8.64 9.19
CA GLY A 60 0.34 -9.57 8.16
C GLY A 60 -0.67 -10.56 7.56
N LEU A 61 -1.99 -10.31 7.61
CA LEU A 61 -3.05 -11.18 7.03
C LEU A 61 -2.88 -11.60 5.56
N PHE A 62 -2.05 -10.87 4.80
CA PHE A 62 -1.77 -11.13 3.39
C PHE A 62 -0.34 -11.62 3.13
N VAL A 63 0.49 -11.71 4.17
CA VAL A 63 1.94 -11.87 4.07
C VAL A 63 2.44 -13.13 4.79
N LYS A 64 1.79 -13.56 5.87
CA LYS A 64 2.20 -14.72 6.69
C LYS A 64 2.44 -16.01 5.91
N GLU A 65 1.56 -16.35 4.97
CA GLU A 65 1.72 -17.57 4.17
C GLU A 65 2.93 -17.47 3.22
N LEU A 66 3.25 -16.26 2.75
CA LEU A 66 4.43 -16.01 1.91
C LEU A 66 5.72 -16.06 2.73
N GLU A 67 5.71 -15.48 3.93
CA GLU A 67 6.81 -15.55 4.90
C GLU A 67 7.12 -17.02 5.28
N ALA A 68 6.09 -17.80 5.58
CA ALA A 68 6.23 -19.23 5.89
C ALA A 68 6.87 -20.02 4.74
N ALA A 69 6.45 -19.75 3.49
CA ALA A 69 7.04 -20.39 2.32
C ALA A 69 8.53 -20.07 2.17
N MET A 70 8.95 -18.82 2.44
CA MET A 70 10.36 -18.44 2.40
C MET A 70 11.18 -19.07 3.53
N LEU A 71 10.63 -19.14 4.75
CA LEU A 71 11.29 -19.75 5.90
C LEU A 71 11.42 -21.27 5.76
N ASN A 72 10.42 -21.93 5.17
CA ASN A 72 10.43 -23.37 4.90
C ASN A 72 11.25 -23.74 3.66
N GLY A 73 11.79 -22.76 2.93
CA GLY A 73 12.55 -22.99 1.70
C GLY A 73 11.68 -23.47 0.53
N GLU A 74 10.37 -23.24 0.56
CA GLU A 74 9.42 -23.49 -0.53
C GLU A 74 9.46 -22.37 -1.59
N ALA A 75 9.84 -21.16 -1.17
CA ALA A 75 10.09 -20.01 -2.02
C ALA A 75 11.40 -19.30 -1.64
N ASP A 76 11.89 -18.44 -2.53
CA ASP A 76 13.15 -17.73 -2.36
C ASP A 76 12.94 -16.23 -2.11
N ILE A 77 11.93 -15.66 -2.77
CA ILE A 77 11.50 -14.27 -2.59
C ILE A 77 9.97 -14.19 -2.51
N ALA A 78 9.45 -13.13 -1.90
CA ALA A 78 8.04 -12.77 -1.95
C ALA A 78 7.85 -11.35 -2.51
N VAL A 79 6.80 -11.15 -3.31
CA VAL A 79 6.54 -9.88 -4.00
C VAL A 79 5.27 -9.24 -3.45
N HIS A 80 5.37 -7.96 -3.10
CA HIS A 80 4.32 -7.23 -2.41
C HIS A 80 4.06 -5.86 -3.02
N SER A 81 2.83 -5.37 -2.89
CA SER A 81 2.59 -3.93 -2.93
C SER A 81 3.16 -3.31 -1.65
N MET A 82 4.00 -2.29 -1.75
CA MET A 82 4.73 -1.74 -0.60
C MET A 82 3.84 -1.24 0.55
N LYS A 83 2.63 -0.76 0.23
CA LYS A 83 1.64 -0.33 1.23
C LYS A 83 1.08 -1.47 2.09
N ASP A 84 1.18 -2.71 1.61
CA ASP A 84 0.68 -3.90 2.30
C ASP A 84 1.80 -4.64 3.08
N VAL A 85 3.05 -4.18 2.96
CA VAL A 85 4.22 -4.77 3.63
C VAL A 85 4.23 -4.36 5.10
N PRO A 86 4.28 -5.32 6.05
CA PRO A 86 4.31 -5.01 7.47
C PRO A 86 5.55 -4.18 7.85
N MET A 87 5.46 -3.48 8.98
CA MET A 87 6.56 -2.65 9.48
C MET A 87 7.65 -3.46 10.20
N GLU A 88 7.28 -4.66 10.65
CA GLU A 88 8.10 -5.65 11.34
C GLU A 88 8.09 -6.94 10.50
N PHE A 89 9.22 -7.64 10.48
CA PHE A 89 9.39 -8.91 9.79
C PHE A 89 9.70 -10.01 10.82
N PRO A 90 9.34 -11.28 10.55
CA PRO A 90 9.86 -12.40 11.31
C PRO A 90 11.39 -12.44 11.30
N GLU A 91 11.98 -13.03 12.33
CA GLU A 91 13.43 -13.25 12.35
C GLU A 91 13.88 -14.03 11.11
N GLY A 92 14.94 -13.55 10.45
CA GLY A 92 15.49 -14.17 9.24
C GLY A 92 14.88 -13.66 7.92
N LEU A 93 13.85 -12.83 7.95
CA LEU A 93 13.25 -12.21 6.76
C LEU A 93 13.41 -10.68 6.76
N GLY A 94 13.35 -10.08 5.58
CA GLY A 94 13.36 -8.63 5.45
C GLY A 94 13.06 -8.14 4.04
N LEU A 95 12.60 -6.89 3.95
CA LEU A 95 12.46 -6.18 2.69
C LEU A 95 13.84 -5.81 2.14
N TYR A 96 14.18 -6.33 0.96
CA TYR A 96 15.51 -6.16 0.37
C TYR A 96 15.51 -5.24 -0.84
N CYS A 97 14.51 -5.37 -1.72
CA CYS A 97 14.44 -4.59 -2.95
C CYS A 97 13.12 -3.80 -3.04
N ILE A 98 13.24 -2.56 -3.48
CA ILE A 98 12.14 -1.66 -3.77
C ILE A 98 12.27 -1.24 -5.23
N CYS A 99 11.30 -1.66 -6.05
CA CYS A 99 11.26 -1.34 -7.46
C CYS A 99 10.88 0.12 -7.72
N GLU A 100 11.03 0.56 -8.96
CA GLU A 100 10.57 1.88 -9.41
C GLU A 100 9.08 2.09 -9.09
N ARG A 101 8.74 3.32 -8.68
CA ARG A 101 7.39 3.65 -8.20
C ARG A 101 6.52 4.05 -9.39
N GLU A 102 5.38 3.37 -9.53
CA GLU A 102 4.31 3.80 -10.44
C GLU A 102 3.53 4.99 -9.86
N ASP A 103 2.56 5.53 -10.60
CA ASP A 103 1.65 6.59 -10.12
C ASP A 103 1.11 6.31 -8.69
N PRO A 104 1.53 7.09 -7.68
CA PRO A 104 1.17 6.85 -6.29
C PRO A 104 -0.21 7.40 -5.93
N ARG A 105 -0.88 8.12 -6.85
CA ARG A 105 -2.15 8.80 -6.57
C ARG A 105 -3.31 7.82 -6.36
N ASP A 106 -4.32 8.31 -5.64
CA ASP A 106 -5.64 7.70 -5.65
C ASP A 106 -6.39 8.10 -6.92
N ALA A 107 -7.15 7.16 -7.48
CA ALA A 107 -7.95 7.34 -8.66
C ALA A 107 -9.44 7.37 -8.30
N PHE A 108 -10.12 8.40 -8.80
CA PHE A 108 -11.57 8.46 -8.85
C PHE A 108 -12.08 7.62 -10.03
N VAL A 109 -12.97 6.68 -9.74
CA VAL A 109 -13.53 5.76 -10.72
C VAL A 109 -15.05 5.85 -10.62
N SER A 110 -15.69 6.24 -11.72
CA SER A 110 -17.15 6.31 -11.83
C SER A 110 -17.59 6.01 -13.27
N ASN A 111 -18.77 5.39 -13.39
CA ASN A 111 -19.41 5.19 -14.69
C ASN A 111 -20.07 6.48 -15.20
N ASN A 112 -20.59 7.31 -14.29
CA ASN A 112 -21.52 8.39 -14.61
C ASN A 112 -20.93 9.79 -14.42
N TYR A 113 -19.88 9.94 -13.62
CA TYR A 113 -19.31 11.24 -13.24
C TYR A 113 -17.83 11.33 -13.62
N ALA A 114 -17.35 12.53 -13.95
CA ALA A 114 -15.96 12.74 -14.39
C ALA A 114 -15.01 13.05 -13.23
N SER A 115 -15.51 13.65 -12.15
CA SER A 115 -14.73 14.02 -10.98
C SER A 115 -15.50 13.87 -9.67
N LEU A 116 -14.78 14.03 -8.55
CA LEU A 116 -15.39 14.05 -7.22
C LEU A 116 -16.37 15.23 -7.05
N ASP A 117 -16.07 16.37 -7.67
CA ASP A 117 -16.88 17.58 -7.58
C ASP A 117 -18.23 17.43 -8.32
N ASP A 118 -18.26 16.61 -9.36
CA ASP A 118 -19.46 16.35 -10.15
C ASP A 118 -20.48 15.46 -9.41
N LEU A 119 -20.11 14.85 -8.28
CA LEU A 119 -21.01 13.99 -7.51
C LEU A 119 -22.14 14.82 -6.85
N PRO A 120 -23.42 14.47 -7.08
CA PRO A 120 -24.55 15.05 -6.36
C PRO A 120 -24.44 14.90 -4.84
N GLN A 121 -25.14 15.76 -4.11
CA GLN A 121 -25.20 15.67 -2.66
C GLN A 121 -25.74 14.30 -2.21
N GLY A 122 -25.07 13.67 -1.24
CA GLY A 122 -25.48 12.36 -0.72
C GLY A 122 -25.07 11.16 -1.59
N SER A 123 -24.26 11.37 -2.63
CA SER A 123 -23.73 10.28 -3.48
C SER A 123 -22.97 9.23 -2.66
N VAL A 124 -23.04 7.99 -3.11
CA VAL A 124 -22.45 6.82 -2.46
C VAL A 124 -21.05 6.56 -3.02
N VAL A 125 -20.02 6.68 -2.19
CA VAL A 125 -18.62 6.42 -2.58
C VAL A 125 -18.07 5.19 -1.88
N GLY A 126 -17.57 4.24 -2.68
CA GLY A 126 -17.03 2.97 -2.21
C GLY A 126 -15.55 3.03 -1.82
N THR A 127 -15.25 2.82 -0.54
CA THR A 127 -13.88 2.58 -0.03
C THR A 127 -13.92 1.90 1.34
N SER A 128 -12.94 1.05 1.63
CA SER A 128 -12.70 0.49 2.98
C SER A 128 -11.43 1.03 3.63
N SER A 129 -10.78 2.03 3.03
CA SER A 129 -9.61 2.69 3.60
C SER A 129 -10.06 3.86 4.46
N LEU A 130 -9.80 3.82 5.77
CA LEU A 130 -10.08 4.95 6.67
C LEU A 130 -9.29 6.21 6.27
N ARG A 131 -8.07 6.03 5.73
CA ARG A 131 -7.26 7.13 5.14
C ARG A 131 -8.02 7.87 4.04
N ARG A 132 -8.63 7.14 3.11
CA ARG A 132 -9.41 7.75 2.01
C ARG A 132 -10.69 8.36 2.54
N GLN A 133 -11.40 7.63 3.40
CA GLN A 133 -12.66 8.07 3.99
C GLN A 133 -12.50 9.41 4.71
N ALA A 134 -11.51 9.52 5.61
CA ALA A 134 -11.27 10.75 6.38
C ALA A 134 -11.02 11.94 5.45
N GLN A 135 -10.17 11.79 4.43
CA GLN A 135 -9.84 12.88 3.51
C GLN A 135 -11.02 13.26 2.61
N LEU A 136 -11.76 12.29 2.09
CA LEU A 136 -12.96 12.56 1.28
C LEU A 136 -14.02 13.30 2.09
N LEU A 137 -14.27 12.90 3.34
CA LEU A 137 -15.28 13.53 4.18
C LEU A 137 -14.85 14.91 4.70
N THR A 138 -13.54 15.18 4.82
CA THR A 138 -13.06 16.55 5.05
C THR A 138 -13.36 17.47 3.86
N LEU A 139 -13.26 16.98 2.62
CA LEU A 139 -13.52 17.77 1.41
C LEU A 139 -15.02 17.88 1.08
N ARG A 140 -15.74 16.77 1.23
CA ARG A 140 -17.15 16.61 0.87
C ARG A 140 -17.91 15.87 1.99
N PRO A 141 -18.23 16.57 3.09
CA PRO A 141 -18.92 15.98 4.26
C PRO A 141 -20.30 15.41 3.94
N ASP A 142 -20.87 15.76 2.79
CA ASP A 142 -22.17 15.32 2.32
C ASP A 142 -22.18 13.92 1.68
N LEU A 143 -21.02 13.35 1.36
CA LEU A 143 -20.92 12.03 0.73
C LEU A 143 -21.26 10.89 1.69
N GLN A 144 -21.88 9.83 1.16
CA GLN A 144 -22.11 8.59 1.89
C GLN A 144 -20.98 7.60 1.59
N ILE A 145 -20.04 7.43 2.52
CA ILE A 145 -18.98 6.43 2.36
C ILE A 145 -19.51 5.04 2.73
N ARG A 146 -19.42 4.09 1.79
CA ARG A 146 -19.78 2.68 2.00
C ARG A 146 -18.58 1.76 1.83
N PHE A 147 -18.51 0.72 2.67
CA PHE A 147 -17.42 -0.25 2.61
C PHE A 147 -17.39 -0.97 1.26
N LEU A 148 -16.19 -1.11 0.72
CA LEU A 148 -15.93 -1.76 -0.57
C LEU A 148 -14.74 -2.72 -0.46
N ARG A 149 -15.02 -4.00 -0.67
CA ARG A 149 -14.06 -5.11 -0.55
C ARG A 149 -14.05 -6.01 -1.78
N GLY A 150 -13.00 -6.83 -1.84
CA GLY A 150 -12.65 -7.66 -2.99
C GLY A 150 -11.38 -7.18 -3.66
N ASN A 151 -10.90 -7.94 -4.64
CA ASN A 151 -9.83 -7.53 -5.53
C ASN A 151 -10.34 -6.41 -6.49
N VAL A 152 -9.44 -5.85 -7.31
CA VAL A 152 -9.77 -4.74 -8.23
C VAL A 152 -10.96 -5.10 -9.14
N ASN A 153 -10.95 -6.28 -9.76
CA ASN A 153 -12.01 -6.73 -10.65
C ASN A 153 -13.37 -6.80 -9.95
N THR A 154 -13.44 -7.40 -8.76
CA THR A 154 -14.69 -7.47 -7.98
C THR A 154 -15.21 -6.09 -7.62
N ARG A 155 -14.32 -5.15 -7.30
CA ARG A 155 -14.71 -3.77 -6.96
C ARG A 155 -15.25 -3.01 -8.17
N LEU A 156 -14.62 -3.17 -9.34
CA LEU A 156 -15.11 -2.60 -10.59
C LEU A 156 -16.47 -3.20 -10.97
N ALA A 157 -16.66 -4.51 -10.82
CA ALA A 157 -17.94 -5.16 -11.09
C ALA A 157 -19.08 -4.64 -10.20
N LYS A 158 -18.81 -4.36 -8.91
CA LYS A 158 -19.79 -3.74 -8.01
C LYS A 158 -20.15 -2.31 -8.42
N LEU A 159 -19.17 -1.52 -8.87
CA LEU A 159 -19.43 -0.21 -9.46
C LEU A 159 -20.32 -0.34 -10.71
N ASP A 160 -20.02 -1.30 -11.57
CA ASP A 160 -20.78 -1.55 -12.81
C ASP A 160 -22.20 -2.06 -12.56
N ALA A 161 -22.41 -2.76 -11.44
CA ALA A 161 -23.73 -3.19 -10.97
C ALA A 161 -24.58 -2.03 -10.39
N GLY A 162 -24.00 -0.84 -10.20
CA GLY A 162 -24.68 0.32 -9.62
C GLY A 162 -24.73 0.33 -8.09
N ASP A 163 -23.91 -0.48 -7.41
CA ASP A 163 -23.85 -0.51 -5.93
C ASP A 163 -23.28 0.80 -5.34
N TYR A 164 -22.54 1.56 -6.16
CA TYR A 164 -21.86 2.81 -5.80
C TYR A 164 -21.95 3.82 -6.96
N ASP A 165 -22.01 5.11 -6.66
CA ASP A 165 -21.90 6.18 -7.66
C ASP A 165 -20.45 6.37 -8.13
N ALA A 166 -19.51 6.16 -7.21
CA ALA A 166 -18.08 6.15 -7.48
C ALA A 166 -17.34 5.23 -6.50
N ILE A 167 -16.13 4.82 -6.86
CA ILE A 167 -15.22 4.12 -5.97
C ILE A 167 -13.83 4.75 -6.05
N ILE A 168 -13.06 4.65 -4.97
CA ILE A 168 -11.67 5.12 -4.95
C ILE A 168 -10.71 3.93 -4.96
N LEU A 169 -9.81 3.89 -5.94
CA LEU A 169 -8.78 2.86 -6.11
C LEU A 169 -7.39 3.50 -6.19
N ALA A 170 -6.32 2.70 -6.14
CA ALA A 170 -4.98 3.22 -6.40
C ALA A 170 -4.74 3.24 -7.91
N ALA A 171 -4.23 4.34 -8.46
CA ALA A 171 -3.99 4.49 -9.91
C ALA A 171 -3.08 3.37 -10.44
N ALA A 172 -1.95 3.13 -9.76
CA ALA A 172 -1.03 2.04 -10.10
C ALA A 172 -1.71 0.66 -10.23
N GLY A 173 -2.70 0.34 -9.38
CA GLY A 173 -3.40 -0.95 -9.46
C GLY A 173 -4.26 -1.09 -10.72
N LEU A 174 -4.87 0.02 -11.17
CA LEU A 174 -5.66 0.06 -12.40
C LEU A 174 -4.74 0.01 -13.63
N ILE A 175 -3.68 0.81 -13.65
CA ILE A 175 -2.71 0.87 -14.76
C ILE A 175 -2.10 -0.50 -15.03
N ARG A 176 -1.60 -1.16 -13.98
CA ARG A 176 -0.98 -2.50 -14.07
C ARG A 176 -1.91 -3.56 -14.65
N LEU A 177 -3.19 -3.48 -14.31
CA LEU A 177 -4.20 -4.42 -14.79
C LEU A 177 -4.82 -4.04 -16.15
N GLY A 178 -4.32 -2.99 -16.82
CA GLY A 178 -4.84 -2.54 -18.10
C GLY A 178 -6.19 -1.79 -17.99
N PHE A 179 -6.52 -1.26 -16.82
CA PHE A 179 -7.75 -0.50 -16.55
C PHE A 179 -7.51 1.01 -16.45
N ALA A 180 -6.50 1.56 -17.13
CA ALA A 180 -6.20 2.99 -17.11
C ALA A 180 -7.41 3.84 -17.55
N ASP A 181 -8.19 3.38 -18.55
CA ASP A 181 -9.39 4.07 -19.05
C ASP A 181 -10.54 4.17 -18.03
N ARG A 182 -10.45 3.41 -16.93
CA ARG A 182 -11.41 3.49 -15.81
C ARG A 182 -11.10 4.66 -14.86
N ILE A 183 -9.90 5.23 -14.94
CA ILE A 183 -9.52 6.41 -14.15
C ILE A 183 -10.22 7.63 -14.77
N ARG A 184 -11.24 8.15 -14.11
CA ARG A 184 -11.94 9.36 -14.54
C ARG A 184 -11.15 10.61 -14.19
N SER A 185 -10.58 10.63 -13.00
CA SER A 185 -9.57 11.60 -12.58
C SER A 185 -8.63 11.00 -11.55
N SER A 186 -7.38 11.46 -11.53
CA SER A 186 -6.46 11.19 -10.43
C SER A 186 -6.59 12.29 -9.39
N LEU A 187 -6.82 11.92 -8.13
CA LEU A 187 -6.89 12.86 -7.03
C LEU A 187 -5.50 13.46 -6.79
N SER A 188 -5.44 14.78 -6.54
CA SER A 188 -4.19 15.45 -6.21
C SER A 188 -3.62 14.93 -4.88
N HIS A 189 -2.35 15.18 -4.62
CA HIS A 189 -1.74 14.80 -3.33
C HIS A 189 -2.29 15.66 -2.17
N GLU A 190 -2.86 16.81 -2.50
CA GLU A 190 -3.49 17.75 -1.59
C GLU A 190 -4.89 17.27 -1.18
N ASP A 191 -5.65 16.73 -2.14
CA ASP A 191 -7.00 16.19 -1.91
C ASP A 191 -6.98 14.77 -1.31
N SER A 192 -6.02 13.94 -1.72
CA SER A 192 -5.89 12.57 -1.22
C SER A 192 -4.43 12.14 -1.12
N LEU A 193 -3.81 12.46 0.01
CA LEU A 193 -2.44 12.06 0.30
C LEU A 193 -2.36 10.52 0.31
N PRO A 194 -1.40 9.93 -0.43
CA PRO A 194 -1.27 8.47 -0.56
C PRO A 194 -0.98 7.71 0.74
N ALA A 195 -1.27 6.40 0.73
CA ALA A 195 -0.73 5.50 1.73
C ALA A 195 0.80 5.36 1.53
N GLY A 196 1.54 5.19 2.63
CA GLY A 196 2.99 4.94 2.56
C GLY A 196 3.31 3.75 1.67
N GLY A 197 4.21 3.93 0.71
CA GLY A 197 4.59 2.92 -0.29
C GLY A 197 3.58 2.69 -1.41
N GLN A 198 2.46 3.43 -1.49
CA GLN A 198 1.50 3.26 -2.59
C GLN A 198 2.18 3.51 -3.95
N GLY A 199 1.96 2.60 -4.91
CA GLY A 199 2.56 2.66 -6.24
C GLY A 199 3.85 1.84 -6.39
N ALA A 200 4.55 1.51 -5.31
CA ALA A 200 5.78 0.71 -5.38
C ALA A 200 5.53 -0.79 -5.16
N VAL A 201 6.43 -1.59 -5.73
CA VAL A 201 6.56 -3.03 -5.48
C VAL A 201 7.77 -3.24 -4.59
N GLY A 202 7.61 -4.06 -3.55
CA GLY A 202 8.66 -4.49 -2.65
C GLY A 202 8.91 -5.98 -2.78
N ILE A 203 10.17 -6.37 -2.59
CA ILE A 203 10.61 -7.76 -2.62
C ILE A 203 11.22 -8.11 -1.27
N GLU A 204 10.58 -9.05 -0.60
CA GLU A 204 11.03 -9.64 0.66
C GLU A 204 11.84 -10.91 0.37
N CYS A 205 12.88 -11.15 1.15
CA CYS A 205 13.65 -12.39 1.09
C CYS A 205 14.33 -12.70 2.43
N ARG A 206 15.02 -13.84 2.49
CA ARG A 206 15.84 -14.20 3.66
C ARG A 206 17.00 -13.22 3.82
N THR A 207 17.29 -12.82 5.06
CA THR A 207 18.37 -11.86 5.38
C THR A 207 19.77 -12.45 5.20
N ALA A 208 19.91 -13.77 5.27
CA ALA A 208 21.19 -14.46 5.12
C ALA A 208 21.50 -14.89 3.66
N ASP A 209 20.59 -14.63 2.70
CA ASP A 209 20.69 -15.14 1.33
C ASP A 209 21.40 -14.15 0.39
N SER A 210 22.73 -14.05 0.54
CA SER A 210 23.57 -13.09 -0.20
C SER A 210 23.52 -13.26 -1.72
N GLU A 211 23.16 -14.44 -2.21
CA GLU A 211 23.04 -14.68 -3.63
C GLU A 211 21.73 -14.14 -4.20
N ILE A 212 20.61 -14.35 -3.51
CA ILE A 212 19.33 -13.70 -3.86
C ILE A 212 19.49 -12.18 -3.80
N HIS A 213 20.20 -11.67 -2.80
CA HIS A 213 20.51 -10.24 -2.67
C HIS A 213 21.22 -9.68 -3.92
N ALA A 214 22.26 -10.37 -4.40
CA ALA A 214 22.97 -9.97 -5.61
C ALA A 214 22.08 -10.01 -6.86
N LEU A 215 21.20 -11.00 -6.97
CA LEU A 215 20.26 -11.15 -8.09
C LEU A 215 19.19 -10.06 -8.10
N LEU A 216 18.78 -9.55 -6.93
CA LEU A 216 17.78 -8.49 -6.80
C LEU A 216 18.35 -7.09 -7.01
N GLN A 217 19.66 -6.88 -6.89
CA GLN A 217 20.28 -5.56 -7.00
C GLN A 217 19.86 -4.78 -8.27
N PRO A 218 19.79 -5.38 -9.48
CA PRO A 218 19.41 -4.64 -10.69
C PRO A 218 17.96 -4.15 -10.72
N LEU A 219 17.10 -4.65 -9.83
CA LEU A 219 15.70 -4.25 -9.71
C LEU A 219 15.52 -3.08 -8.73
N GLN A 220 16.53 -2.77 -7.92
CA GLN A 220 16.50 -1.72 -6.92
C GLN A 220 16.42 -0.35 -7.59
N HIS A 221 15.47 0.47 -7.14
CA HIS A 221 15.36 1.87 -7.54
C HIS A 221 15.64 2.79 -6.34
N ALA A 222 16.85 3.33 -6.27
CA ALA A 222 17.35 4.10 -5.12
C ALA A 222 16.42 5.28 -4.74
N ASP A 223 16.00 6.08 -5.72
CA ASP A 223 15.11 7.22 -5.49
C ASP A 223 13.73 6.83 -4.96
N THR A 224 13.24 5.63 -5.30
CA THR A 224 12.01 5.11 -4.69
C THR A 224 12.28 4.62 -3.28
N ALA A 225 13.39 3.92 -3.07
CA ALA A 225 13.76 3.40 -1.76
C ALA A 225 13.85 4.52 -0.72
N ASP A 226 14.53 5.63 -1.01
CA ASP A 226 14.70 6.73 -0.06
C ASP A 226 13.37 7.38 0.33
N ARG A 227 12.49 7.61 -0.65
CA ARG A 227 11.12 8.11 -0.39
C ARG A 227 10.35 7.14 0.51
N ILE A 228 10.44 5.84 0.25
CA ILE A 228 9.70 4.82 0.99
C ILE A 228 10.28 4.59 2.39
N ILE A 229 11.59 4.76 2.60
CA ILE A 229 12.21 4.73 3.93
C ILE A 229 11.58 5.80 4.82
N ALA A 230 11.46 7.04 4.34
CA ALA A 230 10.84 8.13 5.08
C ALA A 230 9.34 7.85 5.38
N GLU A 231 8.59 7.39 4.38
CA GLU A 231 7.18 7.04 4.52
C GLU A 231 6.94 5.90 5.52
N ARG A 232 7.79 4.87 5.50
CA ARG A 232 7.71 3.72 6.41
C ARG A 232 8.13 4.07 7.82
N ALA A 233 9.16 4.91 7.98
CA ALA A 233 9.60 5.38 9.30
C ALA A 233 8.49 6.15 10.00
N LEU A 234 7.79 7.05 9.29
CA LEU A 234 6.61 7.74 9.82
C LEU A 234 5.52 6.76 10.24
N ASN A 235 5.10 5.85 9.34
CA ASN A 235 4.04 4.88 9.67
C ASN A 235 4.42 4.00 10.86
N ARG A 236 5.67 3.50 10.90
CA ARG A 236 6.15 2.65 11.98
C ARG A 236 6.11 3.40 13.31
N HIS A 237 6.57 4.65 13.35
CA HIS A 237 6.60 5.46 14.57
C HIS A 237 5.18 5.75 15.10
N LEU A 238 4.19 5.91 14.21
CA LEU A 238 2.78 6.04 14.59
C LEU A 238 2.10 4.70 14.94
N ASN A 239 2.83 3.58 14.97
CA ASN A 239 2.27 2.24 15.08
C ASN A 239 1.17 1.97 14.04
N GLY A 240 1.39 2.44 12.81
CA GLY A 240 0.43 2.39 11.71
C GLY A 240 0.28 1.00 11.08
N GLY A 241 -0.91 0.76 10.53
CA GLY A 241 -1.27 -0.40 9.72
C GLY A 241 -2.20 -0.01 8.56
N CYS A 242 -2.59 -0.98 7.72
CA CYS A 242 -3.49 -0.72 6.58
C CYS A 242 -4.90 -0.25 6.97
N GLN A 243 -5.29 -0.45 8.23
CA GLN A 243 -6.62 -0.19 8.77
C GLN A 243 -6.76 1.16 9.47
N VAL A 244 -5.69 1.94 9.64
CA VAL A 244 -5.74 3.25 10.31
C VAL A 244 -5.75 4.43 9.30
N PRO A 245 -6.29 5.59 9.68
CA PRO A 245 -6.40 6.78 8.83
C PRO A 245 -5.10 7.58 8.77
N ILE A 246 -4.00 6.89 8.46
CA ILE A 246 -2.68 7.49 8.27
C ILE A 246 -2.41 7.61 6.78
N ALA A 247 -1.92 8.77 6.34
CA ALA A 247 -1.30 8.93 5.03
C ALA A 247 0.11 9.46 5.19
N CYS A 248 0.99 9.09 4.26
CA CYS A 248 2.29 9.72 4.13
C CYS A 248 2.82 9.56 2.72
N TYR A 249 3.49 10.60 2.25
CA TYR A 249 4.02 10.63 0.89
C TYR A 249 5.24 11.54 0.82
N ALA A 250 6.32 10.99 0.28
CA ALA A 250 7.58 11.68 0.06
C ALA A 250 7.80 11.97 -1.43
N VAL A 251 8.27 13.18 -1.71
CA VAL A 251 8.81 13.60 -3.01
C VAL A 251 10.32 13.80 -2.85
N LEU A 252 11.08 13.48 -3.90
CA LEU A 252 12.51 13.74 -3.95
C LEU A 252 12.76 14.87 -4.97
N GLU A 253 13.33 15.98 -4.50
CA GLU A 253 13.66 17.17 -5.28
C GLU A 253 15.19 17.36 -5.25
N GLY A 254 15.89 16.83 -6.25
CA GLY A 254 17.36 16.76 -6.22
C GLY A 254 17.83 15.80 -5.12
N ASP A 255 18.50 16.32 -4.10
CA ASP A 255 19.00 15.53 -2.96
C ASP A 255 18.13 15.67 -1.69
N GLU A 256 17.06 16.46 -1.77
CA GLU A 256 16.17 16.74 -0.64
C GLU A 256 14.86 15.94 -0.75
N LEU A 257 14.51 15.24 0.32
CA LEU A 257 13.21 14.63 0.51
C LEU A 257 12.26 15.64 1.15
N TRP A 258 11.07 15.79 0.58
CA TRP A 258 9.93 16.44 1.20
C TRP A 258 8.88 15.39 1.58
N LEU A 259 8.73 15.14 2.88
CA LEU A 259 7.75 14.20 3.42
C LEU A 259 6.55 14.96 3.98
N ARG A 260 5.35 14.55 3.57
CA ARG A 260 4.09 14.98 4.16
C ARG A 260 3.43 13.80 4.88
N GLY A 261 2.82 14.06 6.02
CA GLY A 261 2.05 13.10 6.80
C GLY A 261 0.72 13.67 7.27
N LEU A 262 -0.27 12.80 7.45
CA LEU A 262 -1.54 13.15 8.08
C LEU A 262 -2.10 12.01 8.91
N VAL A 263 -2.88 12.38 9.93
CA VAL A 263 -3.73 11.49 10.73
C VAL A 263 -5.10 12.14 10.87
N GLY A 264 -6.15 11.46 10.43
CA GLY A 264 -7.52 12.01 10.42
C GLY A 264 -8.50 11.20 11.24
N GLN A 265 -9.56 11.84 11.74
CA GLN A 265 -10.73 11.11 12.21
C GLN A 265 -11.50 10.51 11.02
N PRO A 266 -11.99 9.26 11.10
CA PRO A 266 -12.67 8.62 9.98
C PRO A 266 -13.92 9.36 9.48
N ASP A 267 -14.56 10.19 10.30
CA ASP A 267 -15.71 11.01 9.92
C ASP A 267 -15.31 12.33 9.21
N GLY A 268 -14.00 12.60 9.08
CA GLY A 268 -13.47 13.81 8.45
C GLY A 268 -13.50 15.06 9.33
N SER A 269 -13.95 14.97 10.59
CA SER A 269 -14.16 16.12 11.49
C SER A 269 -12.86 16.78 11.97
N LEU A 270 -11.76 16.02 11.97
CA LEU A 270 -10.43 16.50 12.34
C LEU A 270 -9.37 15.86 11.44
N MET A 271 -8.44 16.67 10.96
CA MET A 271 -7.32 16.25 10.12
C MET A 271 -6.03 16.91 10.61
N LEU A 272 -5.15 16.12 11.23
CA LEU A 272 -3.82 16.56 11.66
C LEU A 272 -2.85 16.43 10.49
N ARG A 273 -2.00 17.43 10.29
CA ARG A 273 -1.03 17.47 9.19
C ARG A 273 0.33 17.88 9.73
N ALA A 274 1.37 17.27 9.19
CA ALA A 274 2.75 17.65 9.42
C ALA A 274 3.55 17.43 8.14
N GLU A 275 4.62 18.19 7.97
CA GLU A 275 5.52 18.04 6.84
C GLU A 275 6.94 18.43 7.22
N GLY A 276 7.92 17.84 6.53
CA GLY A 276 9.31 18.17 6.75
C GLY A 276 10.13 17.95 5.50
N ARG A 277 11.27 18.65 5.46
CA ARG A 277 12.31 18.48 4.43
C ARG A 277 13.61 18.02 5.08
N ALA A 278 14.37 17.16 4.41
CA ALA A 278 15.70 16.72 4.84
C ALA A 278 16.49 16.14 3.67
N PRO A 279 17.83 16.10 3.74
CA PRO A 279 18.63 15.31 2.79
C PRO A 279 18.17 13.86 2.74
N ARG A 280 18.27 13.20 1.59
CA ARG A 280 17.84 11.80 1.42
C ARG A 280 18.53 10.81 2.35
N ALA A 281 19.75 11.11 2.79
CA ALA A 281 20.49 10.31 3.78
C ALA A 281 19.82 10.30 5.17
N GLU A 282 18.94 11.26 5.46
CA GLU A 282 18.20 11.39 6.72
C GLU A 282 16.74 10.92 6.59
N ALA A 283 16.40 10.15 5.56
CA ALA A 283 15.02 9.71 5.27
C ALA A 283 14.29 9.14 6.50
N GLU A 284 14.93 8.22 7.24
CA GLU A 284 14.33 7.61 8.42
C GLU A 284 14.10 8.63 9.56
N ALA A 285 15.09 9.48 9.83
CA ALA A 285 14.99 10.53 10.85
C ALA A 285 13.90 11.56 10.51
N LEU A 286 13.77 11.92 9.22
CA LEU A 286 12.69 12.75 8.72
C LEU A 286 11.31 12.12 9.00
N GLY A 287 11.16 10.83 8.72
CA GLY A 287 9.92 10.09 8.99
C GLY A 287 9.52 10.11 10.47
N ILE A 288 10.49 9.87 11.36
CA ILE A 288 10.28 9.92 12.81
C ILE A 288 9.87 11.32 13.26
N ARG A 289 10.58 12.37 12.82
CA ARG A 289 10.29 13.76 13.19
C ARG A 289 8.88 14.19 12.80
N VAL A 290 8.45 13.89 11.56
CA VAL A 290 7.09 14.22 11.10
C VAL A 290 6.03 13.43 11.88
N ALA A 291 6.32 12.19 12.28
CA ALA A 291 5.44 11.42 13.16
C ALA A 291 5.32 12.02 14.57
N GLU A 292 6.44 12.47 15.15
CA GLU A 292 6.46 13.14 16.46
C GLU A 292 5.66 14.44 16.46
N GLU A 293 5.74 15.23 15.37
CA GLU A 293 4.92 16.43 15.18
C GLU A 293 3.42 16.10 15.13
N LEU A 294 3.03 15.00 14.47
CA LEU A 294 1.64 14.53 14.47
C LEU A 294 1.21 14.06 15.86
N LEU A 295 2.07 13.35 16.59
CA LEU A 295 1.79 12.92 17.96
C LEU A 295 1.61 14.10 18.91
N ALA A 296 2.44 15.14 18.79
CA ALA A 296 2.31 16.38 19.56
C ALA A 296 0.99 17.12 19.29
N GLN A 297 0.41 16.94 18.10
CA GLN A 297 -0.92 17.47 17.74
C GLN A 297 -2.09 16.58 18.21
N GLY A 298 -1.83 15.43 18.84
CA GLY A 298 -2.86 14.53 19.36
C GLY A 298 -3.18 13.32 18.46
N ALA A 299 -2.33 12.99 17.47
CA ALA A 299 -2.54 11.82 16.62
C ALA A 299 -2.66 10.51 17.41
N GLY A 300 -1.94 10.39 18.53
CA GLY A 300 -1.99 9.21 19.39
C GLY A 300 -3.40 8.93 19.93
N GLU A 301 -4.17 9.97 20.25
CA GLU A 301 -5.55 9.81 20.76
C GLU A 301 -6.50 9.31 19.68
N ILE A 302 -6.36 9.82 18.44
CA ILE A 302 -7.14 9.37 17.29
C ILE A 302 -6.88 7.89 17.01
N LEU A 303 -5.61 7.51 16.96
CA LEU A 303 -5.20 6.13 16.66
C LEU A 303 -5.62 5.16 17.78
N ALA A 304 -5.48 5.56 19.04
CA ALA A 304 -5.89 4.73 20.18
C ALA A 304 -7.39 4.41 20.18
N ARG A 305 -8.25 5.39 19.83
CA ARG A 305 -9.71 5.16 19.72
C ARG A 305 -10.05 4.14 18.66
N ILE A 306 -9.38 4.21 17.50
CA ILE A 306 -9.62 3.27 16.39
C ILE A 306 -9.21 1.85 16.79
N TYR A 307 -8.07 1.69 17.46
CA TYR A 307 -7.66 0.38 17.96
C TYR A 307 -8.56 -0.15 19.09
N ALA A 308 -9.16 0.72 19.90
CA ALA A 308 -10.13 0.32 20.92
C ALA A 308 -11.45 -0.16 20.30
N ASP A 309 -11.93 0.51 19.24
CA ASP A 309 -13.12 0.10 18.49
C ASP A 309 -12.90 -1.21 17.69
N GLU A 310 -11.64 -1.57 17.43
CA GLU A 310 -11.22 -2.82 16.78
C GLU A 310 -11.10 -4.01 17.73
N ALA A 311 -10.98 -3.78 19.05
CA ALA A 311 -10.96 -4.86 20.01
C ALA A 311 -12.34 -5.57 19.97
N PRO A 312 -12.40 -6.91 19.78
CA PRO A 312 -13.65 -7.61 19.96
C PRO A 312 -14.15 -7.30 21.37
N GLY A 313 -15.40 -6.83 21.45
CA GLY A 313 -16.07 -6.64 22.73
C GLY A 313 -15.87 -7.89 23.59
N GLN A 314 -15.39 -7.69 24.81
CA GLN A 314 -15.23 -8.75 25.81
C GLN A 314 -16.53 -9.55 25.97
#